data_AF-A0A2S8BI69-F1
#
_entry.id   AF-A0A2S8BI69-F1
#
_cell.length_a   1.000
_cell.length_b   1.000
_cell.length_c   1.000
_cell.angle_alpha   90.00
_cell.angle_beta   90.00
_cell.angle_gamma   90.00
#
_symmetry.space_group_name_H-M   'P 1'
#
loop_
_entity.id
_entity.type
_entity.pdbx_description
1 polymer ?
#
loop_
_entity_poly.entity_id
_entity_poly.type
_entity_poly.pdbx_seq_one_letter_code
_entity_poly.pdbx_strand_id
1 'polypeptide(L)'
;MGALLIVASKAADTWLRITALSRPRVLDEYAMLADHAFAQPSWLVGRVIDAAGPAPYAVLHWVYIELPVAAMVVAVYQLRNVTVDGWPRHHLMRTFVVLGLIGPLIYLLFPVVGPIYAFGAEGHGWQIANYWPHILPPAGFAPHALPFDDITPRNCMPSMHTGWALLVFIHSRGGPRWLRCGGTVWLVGTVTATLGFGYHYGVDLVAGAVLCLTVEAALRDPQRGWGVRRIGLVAGGATFLAILLLCYRYLAAAMAQLPLLFGPVILGALAVFVAAFFARPASVKLGALSTAPREASFTLGDPR
;
A
#
# COMPACT_ATOMS: atom_id res chain seq x y z
N MET A 1 22.96 15.79 1.99
CA MET A 1 21.69 15.04 2.11
C MET A 1 20.50 15.94 2.46
N GLY A 2 20.64 16.97 3.29
CA GLY A 2 19.55 17.91 3.62
C GLY A 2 18.89 18.60 2.40
N ALA A 3 19.68 19.04 1.41
CA ALA A 3 19.14 19.66 0.18
C ALA A 3 18.23 18.71 -0.63
N LEU A 4 18.54 17.41 -0.69
CA LEU A 4 17.70 16.42 -1.39
C LEU A 4 16.38 16.17 -0.67
N LEU A 5 16.39 16.18 0.67
CA LEU A 5 15.15 16.06 1.47
C LEU A 5 14.25 17.28 1.28
N ILE A 6 14.82 18.48 1.21
CA ILE A 6 14.07 19.72 0.95
C ILE A 6 13.42 19.66 -0.45
N VAL A 7 14.18 19.26 -1.47
CA VAL A 7 13.65 19.13 -2.84
C VAL A 7 12.54 18.07 -2.92
N ALA A 8 12.73 16.91 -2.27
CA ALA A 8 11.71 15.86 -2.22
C ALA A 8 10.44 16.32 -1.50
N SER A 9 10.58 17.02 -0.37
CA SER A 9 9.45 17.60 0.37
C SER A 9 8.70 18.61 -0.49
N LYS A 10 9.41 19.53 -1.16
CA LYS A 10 8.79 20.53 -2.03
C LYS A 10 8.10 19.90 -3.25
N ALA A 11 8.68 18.84 -3.82
CA ALA A 11 8.06 18.10 -4.90
C ALA A 11 6.75 17.42 -4.44
N ALA A 12 6.75 16.83 -3.25
CA ALA A 12 5.54 16.26 -2.65
C ALA A 12 4.47 17.34 -2.41
N ASP A 13 4.81 18.46 -1.77
CA ASP A 13 3.89 19.58 -1.53
C ASP A 13 3.29 20.11 -2.84
N THR A 14 4.11 20.20 -3.89
CA THR A 14 3.67 20.64 -5.21
C THR A 14 2.66 19.67 -5.82
N TRP A 15 2.92 18.37 -5.73
CA TRP A 15 1.97 17.35 -6.18
C TRP A 15 0.64 17.44 -5.44
N LEU A 16 0.67 17.57 -4.12
CA LEU A 16 -0.53 17.72 -3.30
C LEU A 16 -1.34 18.95 -3.72
N ARG A 17 -0.67 20.09 -3.94
CA ARG A 17 -1.32 21.31 -4.43
C ARG A 17 -1.91 21.14 -5.84
N ILE A 18 -1.21 20.43 -6.73
CA ILE A 18 -1.76 20.12 -8.07
C ILE A 18 -3.04 19.31 -7.94
N THR A 19 -3.08 18.30 -7.07
CA THR A 19 -4.31 17.51 -6.87
C THR A 19 -5.45 18.38 -6.34
N ALA A 20 -5.14 19.34 -5.46
CA ALA A 20 -6.13 20.27 -4.92
C ALA A 20 -6.73 21.17 -6.00
N LEU A 21 -5.89 21.82 -6.79
CA LEU A 21 -6.32 22.75 -7.85
C LEU A 21 -7.00 22.04 -9.03
N SER A 22 -6.51 20.86 -9.43
CA SER A 22 -7.01 20.16 -10.63
C SER A 22 -8.26 19.32 -10.39
N ARG A 23 -8.53 18.93 -9.14
CA ARG A 23 -9.67 18.08 -8.76
C ARG A 23 -10.56 18.81 -7.75
N PRO A 24 -11.42 19.74 -8.21
CA PRO A 24 -12.35 20.47 -7.35
C PRO A 24 -13.50 19.61 -6.81
N ARG A 25 -13.67 18.39 -7.35
CA ARG A 25 -14.67 17.43 -6.88
C ARG A 25 -14.01 16.18 -6.33
N VAL A 26 -14.40 15.79 -5.13
CA VAL A 26 -13.87 14.63 -4.40
C VAL A 26 -14.89 13.49 -4.38
N LEU A 27 -14.39 12.27 -4.22
CA LEU A 27 -15.17 11.02 -4.30
C LEU A 27 -15.39 10.38 -2.92
N ASP A 28 -15.33 11.17 -1.85
CA ASP A 28 -15.42 10.69 -0.47
C ASP A 28 -16.73 9.95 -0.15
N GLU A 29 -17.88 10.32 -0.73
CA GLU A 29 -19.12 9.52 -0.57
C GLU A 29 -18.98 8.13 -1.17
N TYR A 30 -18.30 7.99 -2.31
CA TYR A 30 -18.05 6.69 -2.93
C TYR A 30 -17.12 5.84 -2.06
N ALA A 31 -16.05 6.45 -1.54
CA ALA A 31 -15.12 5.78 -0.65
C ALA A 31 -15.80 5.34 0.66
N MET A 32 -16.53 6.24 1.32
CA MET A 32 -17.26 5.97 2.56
C MET A 32 -18.30 4.85 2.39
N LEU A 33 -19.04 4.85 1.28
CA LEU A 33 -20.05 3.83 1.02
C LEU A 33 -19.41 2.47 0.69
N ALA A 34 -18.34 2.46 -0.13
CA ALA A 34 -17.57 1.24 -0.38
C ALA A 34 -16.92 0.69 0.90
N ASP A 35 -16.46 1.55 1.80
CA ASP A 35 -15.82 1.19 3.08
C ASP A 35 -16.78 0.53 4.08
N HIS A 36 -18.10 0.64 3.84
CA HIS A 36 -19.10 -0.14 4.58
C HIS A 36 -18.89 -1.65 4.43
N ALA A 37 -18.36 -2.11 3.29
CA ALA A 37 -17.97 -3.51 3.12
C ALA A 37 -16.85 -3.95 4.08
N PHE A 38 -16.08 -3.02 4.63
CA PHE A 38 -15.01 -3.26 5.61
C PHE A 38 -15.40 -2.86 7.03
N ALA A 39 -16.69 -2.60 7.28
CA ALA A 39 -17.20 -2.13 8.57
C ALA A 39 -16.60 -0.78 9.02
N GLN A 40 -16.24 0.09 8.07
CA GLN A 40 -15.89 1.49 8.32
C GLN A 40 -14.80 1.66 9.42
N PRO A 41 -13.62 1.05 9.25
CA PRO A 41 -12.61 0.95 10.29
C PRO A 41 -12.13 2.32 10.80
N SER A 42 -12.16 3.37 9.99
CA SER A 42 -11.74 4.72 10.43
C SER A 42 -12.61 5.26 11.56
N TRP A 43 -13.92 5.02 11.54
CA TRP A 43 -14.81 5.46 12.63
C TRP A 43 -14.56 4.67 13.91
N LEU A 44 -14.32 3.36 13.79
CA LEU A 44 -14.01 2.53 14.96
C LEU A 44 -12.69 2.96 15.60
N VAL A 45 -11.61 3.00 14.81
CA VAL A 45 -10.27 3.35 15.31
C VAL A 45 -10.24 4.80 15.79
N GLY A 46 -10.93 5.71 15.10
CA GLY A 46 -11.07 7.11 15.52
C GLY A 46 -11.66 7.25 16.91
N ARG A 47 -12.78 6.55 17.19
CA ARG A 47 -13.38 6.54 18.54
C ARG A 47 -12.46 5.93 19.60
N VAL A 48 -11.71 4.89 19.24
CA VAL A 48 -10.75 4.26 20.16
C VAL A 48 -9.62 5.22 20.51
N ILE A 49 -9.04 5.93 19.52
CA ILE A 49 -7.97 6.90 19.79
C ILE A 49 -8.49 8.09 20.59
N ASP A 50 -9.65 8.63 20.21
CA ASP A 50 -10.28 9.75 20.91
C ASP A 50 -10.52 9.40 22.40
N ALA A 51 -11.05 8.20 22.67
CA ALA A 51 -11.24 7.70 24.03
C ALA A 51 -9.92 7.40 24.77
N ALA A 52 -8.86 7.02 24.06
CA ALA A 52 -7.55 6.72 24.65
C ALA A 52 -6.78 7.99 25.09
N GLY A 53 -7.21 9.17 24.63
CA GLY A 53 -6.69 10.46 25.06
C GLY A 53 -5.39 10.91 24.36
N PRO A 54 -4.78 12.00 24.85
CA PRO A 54 -3.76 12.74 24.09
C PRO A 54 -2.41 12.02 23.97
N ALA A 55 -2.04 11.16 24.92
CA ALA A 55 -0.74 10.49 24.90
C ALA A 55 -0.64 9.44 23.77
N PRO A 56 -1.58 8.48 23.63
CA PRO A 56 -1.63 7.59 22.47
C PRO A 56 -1.74 8.34 21.14
N TYR A 57 -2.54 9.41 21.09
CA TYR A 57 -2.64 10.27 19.92
C TYR A 57 -1.27 10.85 19.53
N ALA A 58 -0.53 11.44 20.48
CA ALA A 58 0.78 12.04 20.22
C ALA A 58 1.81 11.02 19.72
N VAL A 59 1.82 9.82 20.29
CA VAL A 59 2.71 8.73 19.84
C VAL A 59 2.38 8.32 18.41
N LEU A 60 1.10 8.11 18.09
CA LEU A 60 0.67 7.73 16.75
C LEU A 60 0.92 8.85 15.73
N HIS A 61 0.75 10.11 16.14
CA HIS A 61 1.02 11.27 15.32
C HIS A 61 2.52 11.38 14.98
N TRP A 62 3.38 11.12 15.97
CA TRP A 62 4.82 11.03 15.75
C TRP A 62 5.17 9.89 14.78
N VAL A 63 4.62 8.68 14.96
CA VAL A 63 4.86 7.54 14.06
C VAL A 63 4.41 7.85 12.62
N TYR A 64 3.28 8.54 12.47
CA TYR A 64 2.74 8.95 11.19
C TYR A 64 3.68 9.93 10.45
N ILE A 65 4.12 10.99 11.13
CA ILE A 65 5.02 12.01 10.55
C ILE A 65 6.41 11.43 10.28
N GLU A 66 6.93 10.61 11.20
CA GLU A 66 8.32 10.14 11.17
C GLU A 66 8.51 8.83 10.38
N LEU A 67 7.53 8.43 9.57
CA LEU A 67 7.67 7.33 8.62
C LEU A 67 8.95 7.41 7.76
N PRO A 68 9.40 8.58 7.26
CA PRO A 68 10.67 8.71 6.57
C PRO A 68 11.88 8.32 7.43
N VAL A 69 11.84 8.53 8.75
CA VAL A 69 12.91 8.12 9.67
C VAL A 69 12.99 6.60 9.76
N ALA A 70 11.87 5.90 9.85
CA ALA A 70 11.88 4.44 9.82
C ALA A 70 12.41 3.88 8.49
N ALA A 71 12.03 4.48 7.37
CA ALA A 71 12.57 4.16 6.07
C ALA A 71 14.09 4.41 6.00
N MET A 72 14.57 5.50 6.59
CA MET A 72 15.99 5.83 6.68
C MET A 72 16.77 4.81 7.52
N VAL A 73 16.26 4.41 8.69
CA VAL A 73 16.90 3.39 9.54
C VAL A 73 17.06 2.06 8.79
N VAL A 74 16.01 1.61 8.08
CA VAL A 74 16.07 0.40 7.26
C VAL A 74 17.06 0.57 6.11
N ALA A 75 17.06 1.72 5.42
CA ALA A 75 17.96 1.96 4.30
C ALA A 75 19.43 2.02 4.72
N VAL A 76 19.76 2.73 5.81
CA VAL A 76 21.12 2.76 6.38
C VAL A 76 21.56 1.34 6.74
N TYR A 77 20.69 0.56 7.37
CA TYR A 77 20.99 -0.84 7.65
C TYR A 77 21.27 -1.63 6.36
N GLN A 78 20.46 -1.47 5.29
CA GLN A 78 20.72 -2.15 4.01
C GLN A 78 22.03 -1.72 3.34
N LEU A 79 22.50 -0.49 3.59
CA LEU A 79 23.72 0.07 3.02
C LEU A 79 24.97 -0.12 3.89
N ARG A 80 24.86 -0.74 5.07
CA ARG A 80 25.95 -0.86 6.07
C ARG A 80 27.26 -1.46 5.55
N ASN A 81 27.19 -2.30 4.51
CA ASN A 81 28.35 -2.94 3.89
C ASN A 81 28.58 -2.47 2.44
N VAL A 82 28.02 -1.33 2.02
CA VAL A 82 28.04 -0.91 0.61
C VAL A 82 29.46 -0.73 0.04
N THR A 83 30.43 -0.38 0.88
CA THR A 83 31.83 -0.22 0.51
C THR A 83 32.58 -1.54 0.32
N VAL A 84 32.04 -2.64 0.86
CA VAL A 84 32.64 -3.98 0.82
C VAL A 84 31.90 -4.88 -0.17
N ASP A 85 30.57 -4.93 -0.06
CA ASP A 85 29.70 -5.82 -0.83
C ASP A 85 29.11 -5.14 -2.09
N GLY A 86 29.34 -3.83 -2.26
CA GLY A 86 28.70 -3.03 -3.30
C GLY A 86 27.25 -2.64 -2.98
N TRP A 87 26.57 -1.99 -3.92
CA TRP A 87 25.18 -1.56 -3.73
C TRP A 87 24.21 -2.73 -3.62
N PRO A 88 23.30 -2.74 -2.62
CA PRO A 88 22.32 -3.80 -2.48
C PRO A 88 21.38 -3.81 -3.68
N ARG A 89 21.26 -4.99 -4.31
CA ARG A 89 20.41 -5.20 -5.51
C ARG A 89 18.92 -4.96 -5.24
N HIS A 90 18.51 -5.11 -3.99
CA HIS A 90 17.14 -4.94 -3.52
C HIS A 90 17.14 -3.99 -2.31
N HIS A 91 16.75 -2.74 -2.54
CA HIS A 91 16.84 -1.69 -1.53
C HIS A 91 15.57 -0.83 -1.49
N LEU A 92 15.19 -0.44 -0.27
CA LEU A 92 13.92 0.24 0.02
C LEU A 92 13.75 1.53 -0.76
N MET A 93 14.81 2.34 -0.89
CA MET A 93 14.73 3.68 -1.48
C MET A 93 14.19 3.70 -2.90
N ARG A 94 14.50 2.67 -3.72
CA ARG A 94 14.03 2.62 -5.11
C ARG A 94 12.52 2.51 -5.18
N THR A 95 11.95 1.55 -4.45
CA THR A 95 10.50 1.35 -4.39
C THR A 95 9.82 2.53 -3.70
N PHE A 96 10.44 3.11 -2.67
CA PHE A 96 9.91 4.28 -1.96
C PHE A 96 9.69 5.48 -2.91
N VAL A 97 10.69 5.81 -3.74
CA VAL A 97 10.61 6.91 -4.71
C VAL A 97 9.59 6.60 -5.81
N VAL A 98 9.62 5.39 -6.39
CA VAL A 98 8.66 5.03 -7.46
C VAL A 98 7.23 5.07 -6.95
N LEU A 99 6.98 4.63 -5.72
CA LEU A 99 5.69 4.78 -5.06
C LEU A 99 5.28 6.25 -4.96
N GLY A 100 6.19 7.14 -4.50
CA GLY A 100 5.94 8.57 -4.44
C GLY A 100 5.67 9.26 -5.77
N LEU A 101 6.09 8.66 -6.90
CA LEU A 101 5.78 9.15 -8.24
C LEU A 101 4.46 8.60 -8.79
N ILE A 102 4.13 7.33 -8.51
CA ILE A 102 2.91 6.68 -9.04
C ILE A 102 1.68 7.07 -8.23
N GLY A 103 1.79 7.17 -6.89
CA GLY A 103 0.67 7.51 -6.01
C GLY A 103 -0.09 8.77 -6.43
N PRO A 104 0.60 9.92 -6.64
CA PRO A 104 -0.03 11.15 -7.10
C PRO A 104 -0.78 11.04 -8.43
N LEU A 105 -0.35 10.16 -9.34
CA LEU A 105 -1.08 9.93 -10.58
C LEU A 105 -2.46 9.30 -10.32
N ILE A 106 -2.55 8.43 -9.32
CA ILE A 106 -3.81 7.78 -8.93
C ILE A 106 -4.69 8.74 -8.11
N TYR A 107 -4.10 9.65 -7.33
CA TYR A 107 -4.84 10.74 -6.67
C TYR A 107 -5.64 11.56 -7.68
N LEU A 108 -5.09 11.77 -8.88
CA LEU A 108 -5.80 12.44 -9.97
C LEU A 108 -6.91 11.58 -10.57
N LEU A 109 -6.86 10.25 -10.49
CA LEU A 109 -7.90 9.36 -11.04
C LEU A 109 -9.06 9.18 -10.05
N PHE A 110 -8.74 9.14 -8.76
CA PHE A 110 -9.71 8.91 -7.69
C PHE A 110 -9.47 9.91 -6.54
N PRO A 111 -9.84 11.20 -6.72
CA PRO A 111 -9.55 12.24 -5.73
C PRO A 111 -10.40 12.07 -4.48
N VAL A 112 -9.76 11.91 -3.33
CA VAL A 112 -10.41 11.71 -2.01
C VAL A 112 -9.60 12.46 -0.96
N VAL A 113 -10.28 13.11 -0.01
CA VAL A 113 -9.64 13.90 1.06
C VAL A 113 -9.55 13.14 2.38
N GLY A 114 -10.53 12.30 2.71
CA GLY A 114 -10.53 11.47 3.93
C GLY A 114 -11.65 11.82 4.91
N PRO A 115 -11.99 10.89 5.84
CA PRO A 115 -13.10 11.04 6.79
C PRO A 115 -13.14 12.35 7.60
N ILE A 116 -12.01 12.79 8.17
CA ILE A 116 -11.96 13.98 9.03
C ILE A 116 -12.24 15.28 8.25
N TYR A 117 -11.99 15.27 6.94
CA TYR A 117 -12.21 16.40 6.05
C TYR A 117 -13.61 16.40 5.42
N ALA A 118 -14.03 15.28 4.83
CA ALA A 118 -15.33 15.20 4.15
C ALA A 118 -16.52 15.05 5.12
N PHE A 119 -16.27 14.46 6.28
CA PHE A 119 -17.29 14.09 7.26
C PHE A 119 -16.93 14.52 8.69
N GLY A 120 -15.94 15.39 8.89
CA GLY A 120 -15.47 15.80 10.22
C GLY A 120 -15.23 17.30 10.36
N ALA A 121 -14.61 17.69 11.48
CA ALA A 121 -14.41 19.09 11.83
C ALA A 121 -13.37 19.82 10.95
N GLU A 122 -12.47 19.10 10.29
CA GLU A 122 -11.36 19.67 9.51
C GLU A 122 -11.74 19.97 8.05
N GLY A 123 -13.02 19.85 7.67
CA GLY A 123 -13.48 20.25 6.34
C GLY A 123 -13.60 21.76 6.13
N HIS A 124 -13.42 22.58 7.18
CA HIS A 124 -13.45 24.05 7.14
C HIS A 124 -14.65 24.68 6.39
N GLY A 125 -15.82 24.06 6.48
CA GLY A 125 -17.07 24.50 5.84
C GLY A 125 -17.43 23.72 4.56
N TRP A 126 -16.55 22.84 4.08
CA TRP A 126 -16.76 21.98 2.91
C TRP A 126 -17.17 20.55 3.27
N GLN A 127 -17.09 20.15 4.53
CA GLN A 127 -17.62 18.88 5.02
C GLN A 127 -19.14 18.79 4.83
N ILE A 128 -19.66 17.59 4.60
CA ILE A 128 -21.11 17.35 4.55
C ILE A 128 -21.75 17.65 5.90
N ALA A 129 -21.18 17.09 6.96
CA ALA A 129 -21.51 17.37 8.35
C ALA A 129 -20.41 16.79 9.25
N ASN A 130 -20.46 17.12 10.55
CA ASN A 130 -19.53 16.58 11.54
C ASN A 130 -19.99 15.21 12.05
N TYR A 131 -19.78 14.17 11.24
CA TYR A 131 -20.12 12.79 11.56
C TYR A 131 -18.95 12.03 12.21
N TRP A 132 -17.76 12.10 11.62
CA TRP A 132 -16.57 11.40 12.09
C TRP A 132 -16.05 12.01 13.43
N PRO A 133 -15.61 11.20 14.41
CA PRO A 133 -15.60 9.72 14.40
C PRO A 133 -16.84 9.09 15.04
N HIS A 134 -17.72 9.87 15.70
CA HIS A 134 -18.72 9.32 16.61
C HIS A 134 -20.03 8.86 15.96
N ILE A 135 -20.35 9.39 14.78
CA ILE A 135 -21.62 9.17 14.07
C ILE A 135 -21.30 8.62 12.68
N LEU A 136 -22.01 7.57 12.28
CA LEU A 136 -21.96 7.09 10.91
C LEU A 136 -22.93 7.92 10.04
N PRO A 137 -22.49 8.47 8.90
CA PRO A 137 -23.39 9.13 7.97
C PRO A 137 -24.54 8.18 7.56
N PRO A 138 -25.79 8.65 7.43
CA PRO A 138 -26.87 7.85 6.87
C PRO A 138 -26.49 7.33 5.48
N ALA A 139 -26.65 6.03 5.23
CA ALA A 139 -26.35 5.44 3.93
C ALA A 139 -27.42 5.85 2.90
N GLY A 140 -27.26 7.04 2.31
CA GLY A 140 -28.01 7.46 1.14
C GLY A 140 -27.50 6.70 -0.08
N PHE A 141 -28.35 5.90 -0.73
CA PHE A 141 -27.96 4.97 -1.80
C PHE A 141 -27.52 5.61 -3.13
N ALA A 142 -27.17 6.89 -3.16
CA ALA A 142 -26.72 7.58 -4.36
C ALA A 142 -25.49 8.45 -4.05
N PRO A 143 -24.28 7.86 -4.03
CA PRO A 143 -23.06 8.66 -3.85
C PRO A 143 -22.88 9.60 -5.04
N HIS A 144 -22.46 10.83 -4.76
CA HIS A 144 -22.14 11.85 -5.76
C HIS A 144 -20.80 12.52 -5.45
N ALA A 145 -20.20 13.14 -6.47
CA ALA A 145 -18.93 13.82 -6.30
C ALA A 145 -19.16 15.16 -5.59
N LEU A 146 -18.47 15.40 -4.47
CA LEU A 146 -18.66 16.58 -3.63
C LEU A 146 -17.73 17.71 -4.08
N PRO A 147 -18.19 18.96 -4.17
CA PRO A 147 -17.28 20.09 -4.32
C PRO A 147 -16.42 20.24 -3.05
N PHE A 148 -15.16 20.65 -3.21
CA PHE A 148 -14.24 20.88 -2.09
C PHE A 148 -13.33 22.09 -2.36
N ASP A 149 -12.72 22.66 -1.32
CA ASP A 149 -11.79 23.80 -1.41
C ASP A 149 -10.59 23.53 -2.33
N ASP A 150 -9.74 24.53 -2.58
CA ASP A 150 -8.55 24.40 -3.44
C ASP A 150 -7.23 24.21 -2.66
N ILE A 151 -7.30 23.94 -1.35
CA ILE A 151 -6.15 23.85 -0.44
C ILE A 151 -5.93 22.45 0.16
N THR A 152 -7.01 21.71 0.44
CA THR A 152 -7.00 20.41 1.10
C THR A 152 -6.51 19.34 0.14
N PRO A 153 -5.41 18.62 0.40
CA PRO A 153 -4.88 17.64 -0.56
C PRO A 153 -5.84 16.48 -0.87
N ARG A 154 -5.86 16.00 -2.12
CA ARG A 154 -6.68 14.83 -2.54
C ARG A 154 -5.84 13.56 -2.49
N ASN A 155 -5.25 13.27 -1.33
CA ASN A 155 -4.18 12.29 -1.16
C ASN A 155 -4.59 11.04 -0.36
N CYS A 156 -5.90 10.80 -0.21
CA CYS A 156 -6.39 9.65 0.52
C CYS A 156 -6.28 8.34 -0.29
N MET A 157 -6.72 8.33 -1.55
CA MET A 157 -6.77 7.12 -2.38
C MET A 157 -5.68 7.08 -3.46
N PRO A 158 -4.72 6.14 -3.43
CA PRO A 158 -4.50 5.09 -2.43
C PRO A 158 -3.64 5.57 -1.25
N SER A 159 -3.72 4.88 -0.11
CA SER A 159 -2.95 5.28 1.08
C SER A 159 -1.44 5.06 0.91
N MET A 160 -0.72 6.13 0.63
CA MET A 160 0.74 6.07 0.46
C MET A 160 1.48 5.82 1.77
N HIS A 161 0.96 6.33 2.90
CA HIS A 161 1.48 6.00 4.23
C HIS A 161 1.43 4.49 4.48
N THR A 162 0.31 3.84 4.17
CA THR A 162 0.17 2.38 4.27
C THR A 162 1.15 1.67 3.34
N GLY A 163 1.25 2.11 2.09
CA GLY A 163 2.19 1.53 1.13
C GLY A 163 3.66 1.65 1.55
N TRP A 164 4.10 2.82 2.02
CA TRP A 164 5.46 3.02 2.50
C TRP A 164 5.74 2.29 3.82
N ALA A 165 4.79 2.25 4.75
CA ALA A 165 4.95 1.49 5.99
C ALA A 165 5.01 -0.03 5.73
N LEU A 166 4.23 -0.53 4.77
CA LEU A 166 4.31 -1.93 4.31
C LEU A 166 5.68 -2.21 3.67
N LEU A 167 6.20 -1.28 2.88
CA LEU A 167 7.54 -1.39 2.29
C LEU A 167 8.62 -1.44 3.38
N VAL A 168 8.56 -0.56 4.38
CA VAL A 168 9.44 -0.60 5.56
C VAL A 168 9.38 -1.97 6.23
N PHE A 169 8.17 -2.49 6.48
CA PHE A 169 7.97 -3.81 7.06
C PHE A 169 8.64 -4.92 6.24
N ILE A 170 8.43 -4.95 4.92
CA ILE A 170 9.00 -5.96 4.01
C ILE A 170 10.52 -5.93 4.07
N HIS A 171 11.13 -4.76 3.90
CA HIS A 171 12.58 -4.62 3.89
C HIS A 171 13.24 -4.83 5.26
N SER A 172 12.49 -4.67 6.34
CA SER A 172 12.98 -4.96 7.69
C SER A 172 13.07 -6.46 8.00
N ARG A 173 12.39 -7.33 7.22
CA ARG A 173 12.35 -8.79 7.46
C ARG A 173 13.71 -9.47 7.33
N GLY A 174 14.62 -8.95 6.51
CA GLY A 174 15.96 -9.48 6.31
C GLY A 174 16.98 -9.08 7.39
N GLY A 175 16.60 -8.25 8.36
CA GLY A 175 17.48 -7.74 9.40
C GLY A 175 17.39 -8.46 10.76
N PRO A 176 18.12 -7.96 11.77
CA PRO A 176 18.09 -8.47 13.14
C PRO A 176 16.72 -8.25 13.79
N ARG A 177 16.49 -8.90 14.94
CA ARG A 177 15.20 -8.86 15.65
C ARG A 177 14.69 -7.43 15.91
N TRP A 178 15.55 -6.50 16.30
CA TRP A 178 15.15 -5.11 16.56
C TRP A 178 14.60 -4.41 15.31
N LEU A 179 15.19 -4.66 14.13
CA LEU A 179 14.74 -4.07 12.86
C LEU A 179 13.41 -4.68 12.41
N ARG A 180 13.22 -5.98 12.67
CA ARG A 180 11.95 -6.69 12.44
C ARG A 180 10.84 -6.18 13.37
N CYS A 181 11.13 -5.98 14.64
CA CYS A 181 10.17 -5.38 15.58
C CYS A 181 9.84 -3.95 15.14
N GLY A 182 10.86 -3.12 14.88
CA GLY A 182 10.69 -1.73 14.44
C GLY A 182 9.80 -1.60 13.20
N GLY A 183 10.07 -2.38 12.14
CA GLY A 183 9.22 -2.35 10.94
C GLY A 183 7.79 -2.86 11.17
N THR A 184 7.56 -3.73 12.17
CA THR A 184 6.21 -4.18 12.54
C THR A 184 5.47 -3.11 13.32
N VAL A 185 6.13 -2.50 14.30
CA VAL A 185 5.60 -1.38 15.08
C VAL A 185 5.23 -0.22 14.17
N TRP A 186 6.08 0.12 13.20
CA TRP A 186 5.80 1.20 12.27
C TRP A 186 4.60 0.90 11.36
N LEU A 187 4.50 -0.31 10.81
CA LEU A 187 3.34 -0.69 10.00
C LEU A 187 2.04 -0.59 10.79
N VAL A 188 1.99 -1.19 11.98
CA VAL A 188 0.79 -1.18 12.83
C VAL A 188 0.46 0.25 13.28
N GLY A 189 1.46 1.01 13.72
CA GLY A 189 1.28 2.40 14.16
C GLY A 189 0.80 3.30 13.03
N THR A 190 1.37 3.21 11.82
CA THR A 190 0.93 4.00 10.66
C THR A 190 -0.49 3.64 10.22
N VAL A 191 -0.83 2.35 10.15
CA VAL A 191 -2.22 1.92 9.84
C VAL A 191 -3.22 2.41 10.89
N THR A 192 -2.84 2.33 12.17
CA THR A 192 -3.68 2.82 13.26
C THR A 192 -3.85 4.34 13.20
N ALA A 193 -2.77 5.08 12.94
CA ALA A 193 -2.79 6.53 12.81
C ALA A 193 -3.60 7.01 11.60
N THR A 194 -3.37 6.42 10.42
CA THR A 194 -4.10 6.78 9.19
C THR A 194 -5.62 6.61 9.33
N LEU A 195 -6.06 5.49 9.92
CA LEU A 195 -7.47 5.25 10.20
C LEU A 195 -8.01 6.14 11.32
N GLY A 196 -7.29 6.19 12.44
CA GLY A 196 -7.78 6.82 13.66
C GLY A 196 -7.67 8.34 13.70
N PHE A 197 -6.91 8.95 12.79
CA PHE A 197 -6.96 10.40 12.54
C PHE A 197 -7.95 10.78 11.45
N GLY A 198 -8.65 9.80 10.86
CA GLY A 198 -9.63 10.06 9.82
C GLY A 198 -9.00 10.58 8.53
N TYR A 199 -7.71 10.30 8.29
CA TYR A 199 -7.05 10.64 7.03
C TYR A 199 -7.39 9.65 5.92
N HIS A 200 -7.73 8.42 6.29
CA HIS A 200 -7.89 7.30 5.36
C HIS A 200 -9.08 6.41 5.73
N TYR A 201 -9.71 5.82 4.72
CA TYR A 201 -10.71 4.76 4.83
C TYR A 201 -10.01 3.37 4.77
N GLY A 202 -10.73 2.29 5.06
CA GLY A 202 -10.19 0.94 4.84
C GLY A 202 -9.93 0.62 3.36
N VAL A 203 -10.79 1.11 2.47
CA VAL A 203 -10.70 0.90 1.01
C VAL A 203 -9.38 1.38 0.39
N ASP A 204 -8.86 2.52 0.81
CA ASP A 204 -7.60 3.07 0.30
C ASP A 204 -6.37 2.48 0.98
N LEU A 205 -6.49 1.94 2.20
CA LEU A 205 -5.47 1.09 2.82
C LEU A 205 -5.25 -0.17 1.98
N VAL A 206 -6.32 -0.85 1.56
CA VAL A 206 -6.26 -2.01 0.67
C VAL A 206 -5.62 -1.63 -0.66
N ALA A 207 -6.06 -0.52 -1.27
CA ALA A 207 -5.48 -0.04 -2.54
C ALA A 207 -3.98 0.30 -2.41
N GLY A 208 -3.58 0.94 -1.29
CA GLY A 208 -2.19 1.28 -0.99
C GLY A 208 -1.31 0.04 -0.81
N ALA A 209 -1.82 -1.00 -0.15
CA ALA A 209 -1.13 -2.28 -0.01
C ALA A 209 -0.95 -2.98 -1.38
N VAL A 210 -1.99 -3.03 -2.21
CA VAL A 210 -1.92 -3.60 -3.56
C VAL A 210 -0.91 -2.84 -4.42
N LEU A 211 -0.96 -1.50 -4.41
CA LEU A 211 0.00 -0.67 -5.15
C LEU A 211 1.45 -0.94 -4.68
N CYS A 212 1.68 -0.95 -3.36
CA CYS A 212 3.00 -1.25 -2.78
C CYS A 212 3.56 -2.58 -3.30
N LEU A 213 2.80 -3.66 -3.15
CA LEU A 213 3.25 -5.00 -3.56
C LEU A 213 3.43 -5.13 -5.07
N THR A 214 2.62 -4.41 -5.86
CA THR A 214 2.73 -4.39 -7.33
C THR A 214 4.03 -3.71 -7.77
N VAL A 215 4.30 -2.51 -7.25
CA VAL A 215 5.52 -1.75 -7.57
C VAL A 215 6.75 -2.51 -7.05
N GLU A 216 6.66 -3.07 -5.85
CA GLU A 216 7.72 -3.87 -5.28
C GLU A 216 7.98 -5.15 -6.10
N ALA A 217 6.95 -5.82 -6.60
CA ALA A 217 7.11 -6.94 -7.53
C ALA A 217 7.75 -6.52 -8.86
N ALA A 218 7.46 -5.30 -9.32
CA ALA A 218 8.05 -4.74 -10.52
C ALA A 218 9.52 -4.36 -10.33
N LEU A 219 9.97 -4.06 -9.10
CA LEU A 219 11.34 -3.58 -8.85
C LEU A 219 12.24 -4.62 -8.19
N ARG A 220 11.68 -5.67 -7.58
CA ARG A 220 12.46 -6.73 -6.95
C ARG A 220 13.28 -7.51 -7.98
N ASP A 221 14.56 -7.70 -7.64
CA ASP A 221 15.54 -8.53 -8.35
C ASP A 221 15.59 -8.34 -9.88
N PRO A 222 16.04 -7.17 -10.39
CA PRO A 222 16.05 -6.85 -11.81
C PRO A 222 16.84 -7.85 -12.67
N GLN A 223 17.86 -8.50 -12.10
CA GLN A 223 18.76 -9.41 -12.81
C GLN A 223 18.10 -10.74 -13.20
N ARG A 224 17.05 -11.17 -12.50
CA ARG A 224 16.23 -12.33 -12.90
C ARG A 224 15.35 -12.06 -14.13
N GLY A 225 15.33 -10.82 -14.64
CA GLY A 225 14.52 -10.44 -15.79
C GLY A 225 13.01 -10.52 -15.53
N TRP A 226 12.23 -10.52 -16.60
CA TRP A 226 10.76 -10.58 -16.59
C TRP A 226 10.26 -12.01 -16.76
N GLY A 227 10.48 -12.86 -15.76
CA GLY A 227 9.88 -14.20 -15.74
C GLY A 227 8.35 -14.15 -15.60
N VAL A 228 7.66 -15.23 -16.03
CA VAL A 228 6.20 -15.37 -16.00
C VAL A 228 5.59 -14.97 -14.65
N ARG A 229 6.23 -15.36 -13.54
CA ARG A 229 5.75 -15.02 -12.20
C ARG A 229 5.83 -13.52 -11.88
N ARG A 230 6.88 -12.83 -12.32
CA ARG A 230 7.02 -11.37 -12.11
C ARG A 230 5.98 -10.63 -12.94
N ILE A 231 5.84 -11.03 -14.21
CA ILE A 231 4.79 -10.50 -15.11
C ILE A 231 3.41 -10.73 -14.49
N GLY A 232 3.12 -11.95 -14.02
CA GLY A 232 1.85 -12.30 -13.39
C GLY A 232 1.54 -11.48 -12.13
N LEU A 233 2.53 -11.23 -11.26
CA LEU A 233 2.34 -10.38 -10.08
C LEU A 233 2.12 -8.91 -10.43
N VAL A 234 2.86 -8.38 -11.41
CA VAL A 234 2.73 -6.98 -11.82
C VAL A 234 1.41 -6.75 -12.56
N ALA A 235 1.09 -7.59 -13.54
CA ALA A 235 -0.16 -7.53 -14.28
C ALA A 235 -1.36 -7.80 -13.35
N GLY A 236 -1.30 -8.86 -12.54
CA GLY A 236 -2.35 -9.20 -11.59
C GLY A 236 -2.58 -8.11 -10.55
N GLY A 237 -1.50 -7.51 -10.01
CA GLY A 237 -1.60 -6.39 -9.08
C GLY A 237 -2.17 -5.12 -9.71
N ALA A 238 -1.75 -4.77 -10.93
CA ALA A 238 -2.29 -3.63 -11.67
C ALA A 238 -3.78 -3.83 -12.02
N THR A 239 -4.16 -5.02 -12.48
CA THR A 239 -5.56 -5.38 -12.74
C THR A 239 -6.37 -5.36 -11.45
N PHE A 240 -5.84 -5.89 -10.35
CA PHE A 240 -6.55 -5.88 -9.07
C PHE A 240 -6.78 -4.45 -8.59
N LEU A 241 -5.77 -3.57 -8.65
CA LEU A 241 -5.92 -2.16 -8.29
C LEU A 241 -6.96 -1.46 -9.18
N ALA A 242 -6.93 -1.69 -10.50
CA ALA A 242 -7.92 -1.13 -11.41
C ALA A 242 -9.34 -1.60 -11.07
N ILE A 243 -9.53 -2.90 -10.78
CA ILE A 243 -10.81 -3.45 -10.36
C ILE A 243 -11.26 -2.80 -9.05
N LEU A 244 -10.39 -2.65 -8.05
CA LEU A 244 -10.73 -1.95 -6.80
C LEU A 244 -11.25 -0.54 -7.07
N LEU A 245 -10.52 0.27 -7.84
CA LEU A 245 -10.93 1.64 -8.16
C LEU A 245 -12.26 1.69 -8.93
N LEU A 246 -12.49 0.75 -9.85
CA LEU A 246 -13.76 0.64 -10.58
C LEU A 246 -14.91 0.21 -9.65
N CYS A 247 -14.68 -0.76 -8.77
CA CYS A 247 -15.67 -1.17 -7.77
C CYS A 247 -16.01 -0.02 -6.83
N TYR A 248 -15.01 0.70 -6.32
CA TYR A 248 -15.23 1.86 -5.46
C TYR A 248 -15.95 2.98 -6.21
N ARG A 249 -15.71 3.17 -7.51
CA ARG A 249 -16.36 4.22 -8.31
C ARG A 249 -17.81 3.88 -8.67
N TYR A 250 -18.06 2.66 -9.12
CA TYR A 250 -19.31 2.29 -9.80
C TYR A 250 -20.16 1.29 -9.03
N LEU A 251 -19.57 0.57 -8.07
CA LEU A 251 -20.26 -0.43 -7.26
C LEU A 251 -20.31 -0.07 -5.77
N ALA A 252 -19.95 1.16 -5.37
CA ALA A 252 -19.97 1.58 -3.95
C ALA A 252 -21.31 1.28 -3.25
N ALA A 253 -22.44 1.59 -3.90
CA ALA A 253 -23.76 1.29 -3.36
C ALA A 253 -24.01 -0.22 -3.21
N ALA A 254 -23.63 -1.02 -4.21
CA ALA A 254 -23.73 -2.48 -4.13
C ALA A 254 -22.83 -3.06 -3.03
N MET A 255 -21.64 -2.50 -2.85
CA MET A 255 -20.71 -2.87 -1.77
C MET A 255 -21.30 -2.60 -0.38
N ALA A 256 -22.00 -1.47 -0.22
CA ALA A 256 -22.70 -1.15 1.02
C ALA A 256 -23.96 -2.01 1.26
N GLN A 257 -24.66 -2.43 0.19
CA GLN A 257 -25.84 -3.31 0.30
C GLN A 257 -25.46 -4.76 0.59
N LEU A 258 -24.30 -5.21 0.11
CA LEU A 258 -23.82 -6.59 0.23
C LEU A 258 -22.45 -6.65 0.94
N PRO A 259 -22.29 -6.11 2.16
CA PRO A 259 -21.01 -6.00 2.82
C PRO A 259 -20.42 -7.39 3.16
N LEU A 260 -21.27 -8.36 3.50
CA LEU A 260 -20.88 -9.75 3.77
C LEU A 260 -20.38 -10.51 2.53
N LEU A 261 -20.61 -9.98 1.32
CA LEU A 261 -20.05 -10.52 0.09
C LEU A 261 -18.77 -9.78 -0.29
N PHE A 262 -18.87 -8.46 -0.51
CA PHE A 262 -17.75 -7.68 -1.05
C PHE A 262 -16.57 -7.60 -0.08
N GLY A 263 -16.82 -7.45 1.23
CA GLY A 263 -15.78 -7.37 2.25
C GLY A 263 -14.88 -8.60 2.26
N PRO A 264 -15.42 -9.80 2.55
CA PRO A 264 -14.65 -11.04 2.54
C PRO A 264 -13.99 -11.36 1.19
N VAL A 265 -14.65 -11.08 0.06
CA VAL A 265 -14.08 -11.33 -1.27
C VAL A 265 -12.86 -10.45 -1.52
N ILE A 266 -12.93 -9.14 -1.24
CA ILE A 266 -11.80 -8.22 -1.47
C ILE A 266 -10.64 -8.53 -0.50
N LEU A 267 -10.94 -8.75 0.78
CA LEU A 267 -9.92 -9.08 1.77
C LEU A 267 -9.29 -10.46 1.49
N GLY A 268 -10.08 -11.43 1.04
CA GLY A 268 -9.60 -12.73 0.57
C GLY A 268 -8.71 -12.61 -0.66
N ALA A 269 -9.11 -11.81 -1.65
CA ALA A 269 -8.30 -11.53 -2.83
C ALA A 269 -6.98 -10.83 -2.47
N LEU A 270 -7.00 -9.87 -1.54
CA LEU A 270 -5.79 -9.26 -1.00
C LEU A 270 -4.90 -10.30 -0.32
N ALA A 271 -5.45 -11.18 0.52
CA ALA A 271 -4.69 -12.23 1.19
C ALA A 271 -4.04 -13.19 0.18
N VAL A 272 -4.74 -13.58 -0.88
CA VAL A 272 -4.20 -14.38 -1.99
C VAL A 272 -3.08 -13.64 -2.71
N PHE A 273 -3.24 -12.35 -3.00
CA PHE A 273 -2.21 -11.55 -3.66
C PHE A 273 -0.96 -11.39 -2.79
N VAL A 274 -1.13 -11.14 -1.50
CA VAL A 274 -0.05 -11.11 -0.50
C VAL A 274 0.67 -12.47 -0.45
N ALA A 275 -0.08 -13.58 -0.36
CA ALA A 275 0.50 -14.92 -0.34
C ALA A 275 1.28 -15.22 -1.64
N ALA A 276 0.73 -14.86 -2.80
CA ALA A 276 1.39 -15.02 -4.09
C ALA A 276 2.67 -14.18 -4.20
N PHE A 277 2.68 -12.97 -3.62
CA PHE A 277 3.86 -12.12 -3.55
C PHE A 277 4.98 -12.78 -2.73
N PHE A 278 4.66 -13.33 -1.56
CA PHE A 278 5.63 -13.94 -0.63
C PHE A 278 6.00 -15.40 -0.94
N ALA A 279 5.24 -16.11 -1.77
CA ALA A 279 5.55 -17.50 -2.13
C ALA A 279 6.99 -17.63 -2.64
N ARG A 280 7.70 -18.72 -2.35
CA ARG A 280 8.97 -19.03 -3.02
C ARG A 280 8.67 -19.85 -4.26
N PRO A 281 9.41 -19.70 -5.38
CA PRO A 281 9.31 -20.67 -6.46
C PRO A 281 9.60 -22.05 -5.87
N ALA A 282 8.78 -23.05 -6.18
CA ALA A 282 9.17 -24.43 -5.92
C ALA A 282 10.48 -24.65 -6.68
N SER A 283 11.55 -25.01 -5.97
CA SER A 283 12.73 -25.55 -6.62
C SER A 283 12.28 -26.86 -7.28
N VAL A 284 11.99 -26.81 -8.58
CA VAL A 284 11.86 -28.05 -9.34
C VAL A 284 13.26 -28.66 -9.31
N LYS A 285 13.45 -29.67 -8.46
CA LYS A 285 14.58 -30.59 -8.61
C LYS A 285 14.33 -31.30 -9.93
N LEU A 286 14.86 -30.78 -11.02
CA LEU A 286 14.93 -31.50 -12.28
C LEU A 286 16.03 -32.57 -12.13
N GLY A 287 15.73 -33.60 -11.35
CA GLY A 287 16.58 -34.76 -11.13
C GLY A 287 15.82 -36.00 -11.58
N ALA A 288 16.44 -36.75 -12.48
CA ALA A 288 16.02 -38.06 -13.01
C ALA A 288 15.09 -38.07 -14.22
N LEU A 289 15.53 -37.46 -15.32
CA LEU A 289 15.38 -38.06 -16.65
C LEU A 289 16.74 -38.02 -17.38
N SER A 290 17.71 -38.73 -16.81
CA SER A 290 18.87 -39.21 -17.57
C SER A 290 18.77 -40.72 -17.62
N THR A 291 17.99 -41.22 -18.58
CA THR A 291 18.16 -42.58 -19.09
C THR A 291 19.09 -42.48 -20.29
N ALA A 292 20.38 -42.29 -20.03
CA ALA A 292 21.40 -42.61 -21.03
C ALA A 292 21.51 -44.15 -21.11
N PRO A 293 21.46 -44.77 -22.30
CA PRO A 293 21.69 -46.20 -22.44
C PRO A 293 23.13 -46.54 -22.00
N ARG A 294 23.28 -47.59 -21.21
CA ARG A 294 24.60 -48.19 -20.92
C ARG A 294 25.25 -48.58 -22.24
N GLU A 295 26.40 -47.99 -22.55
CA GLU A 295 27.31 -48.53 -23.56
C GLU A 295 27.66 -49.97 -23.18
N ALA A 296 27.27 -50.91 -24.03
CA ALA A 296 27.73 -52.28 -23.96
C ALA A 296 29.18 -52.31 -24.45
N SER A 297 30.11 -52.59 -23.53
CA SER A 297 31.50 -52.89 -23.87
C SER A 297 31.55 -54.17 -24.72
N PHE A 298 31.73 -54.02 -26.02
CA PHE A 298 32.03 -55.13 -26.93
C PHE A 298 33.54 -55.33 -26.94
N THR A 299 34.03 -56.26 -26.12
CA THR A 299 35.42 -56.74 -26.21
C THR A 299 35.53 -57.66 -27.41
N LEU A 300 36.16 -57.16 -28.48
CA LEU A 300 36.67 -57.98 -29.59
C LEU A 300 37.79 -58.88 -29.06
N GLY A 301 37.54 -60.19 -29.06
CA GLY A 301 38.58 -61.21 -28.97
C GLY A 301 39.18 -61.45 -30.35
N ASP A 302 40.48 -61.30 -30.47
CA ASP A 302 41.33 -61.64 -31.63
C ASP A 302 41.79 -63.13 -31.52
N PRO A 303 42.40 -63.77 -32.55
CA PRO A 303 41.92 -65.02 -33.12
C PRO A 303 42.84 -66.22 -32.85
N ARG A 304 42.34 -67.42 -33.10
CA ARG A 304 43.13 -68.58 -33.51
C ARG A 304 42.42 -69.29 -34.65
#